data_AF-A0A971YN12-F1
#
_entry.id   AF-A0A971YN12-F1
#
_cell.length_a   1.000
_cell.length_b   1.000
_cell.length_c   1.000
_cell.angle_alpha   90.00
_cell.angle_beta   90.00
_cell.angle_gamma   90.00
#
_symmetry.space_group_name_H-M   'P 1'
#
loop_
_entity.id
_entity.type
_entity.pdbx_description
1 polymer ?
#
loop_
_entity_poly.entity_id
_entity_poly.type
_entity_poly.pdbx_seq_one_letter_code
_entity_poly.pdbx_strand_id
1 'polypeptide(L)' 'LAYPYGVSDPLSRKLTAESGFTLTFGTLATLARRGSGLSQVPRLVVLPGLTQEEFARLLQGE' A
#
# COMPACT_ATOMS: atom_id res chain seq x y z
N LEU A 1 -5.40 -8.48 0.74
CA LEU A 1 -5.66 -7.97 2.10
C LEU A 1 -5.06 -6.58 2.26
N ALA A 2 -5.80 -5.60 2.79
CA ALA A 2 -5.22 -4.35 3.25
C ALA A 2 -5.11 -4.40 4.78
N TYR A 3 -3.91 -4.19 5.32
CA TYR A 3 -3.75 -4.15 6.78
C TYR A 3 -4.42 -2.89 7.34
N PRO A 4 -5.07 -2.96 8.51
CA PRO A 4 -5.59 -1.78 9.21
C PRO A 4 -4.47 -0.75 9.41
N TYR A 5 -4.72 0.49 8.98
CA TYR A 5 -3.71 1.56 8.97
C TYR A 5 -2.39 1.19 8.26
N GLY A 6 -2.41 0.16 7.42
CA GLY A 6 -1.24 -0.44 6.76
C GLY A 6 -0.19 -1.05 7.68
N VAL A 7 -0.49 -1.20 8.97
CA VAL A 7 0.43 -1.73 9.98
C VAL A 7 0.35 -3.24 10.00
N SER A 8 1.50 -3.90 9.89
CA SER A 8 1.62 -5.36 10.06
C SER A 8 2.90 -5.71 10.81
N ASP A 9 2.81 -6.77 11.62
CA ASP A 9 3.93 -7.41 12.28
C ASP A 9 4.31 -8.73 11.56
N PRO A 10 5.41 -9.40 11.93
CA PRO A 10 5.78 -10.67 11.32
C PRO A 10 4.71 -11.78 11.44
N LEU A 11 3.99 -11.85 12.56
CA LEU A 11 3.00 -12.91 12.80
C LEU A 11 1.76 -12.74 11.92
N SER A 12 1.20 -11.53 11.88
CA SER A 12 0.09 -11.17 11.02
C SER A 12 0.41 -11.38 9.54
N ARG A 13 1.63 -11.09 9.09
CA ARG A 13 2.09 -11.39 7.73
C ARG A 13 2.12 -12.90 7.44
N LYS A 14 2.64 -13.70 8.38
CA LYS A 14 2.66 -15.16 8.26
C LYS A 14 1.23 -15.73 8.14
N LEU A 15 0.35 -15.40 9.07
CA LEU A 15 -1.04 -15.89 9.08
C LEU A 15 -1.82 -15.47 7.83
N THR A 16 -1.56 -14.25 7.33
CA THR A 16 -2.14 -13.77 6.08
C THR A 16 -1.73 -14.65 4.89
N ALA A 17 -0.44 -14.99 4.80
CA ALA A 17 0.06 -15.86 3.73
C ALA A 17 -0.50 -17.30 3.85
N GLU A 18 -0.53 -17.85 5.06
CA GLU A 18 -1.10 -19.18 5.34
C GLU A 18 -2.61 -19.25 5.04
N SER A 19 -3.31 -18.13 5.17
CA SER A 19 -4.72 -18.00 4.79
C SER A 19 -4.95 -17.87 3.27
N GLY A 20 -3.88 -17.92 2.45
CA GLY A 20 -3.96 -17.90 1.00
C GLY A 20 -4.04 -16.51 0.36
N PHE A 21 -3.83 -15.42 1.12
CA PHE A 21 -3.77 -14.09 0.51
C PHE A 21 -2.46 -13.91 -0.27
N THR A 22 -2.59 -13.71 -1.58
CA THR A 22 -1.45 -13.56 -2.50
C THR A 22 -1.04 -12.11 -2.76
N LEU A 23 -1.91 -11.15 -2.43
CA LEU A 23 -1.67 -9.70 -2.56
C LEU A 23 -1.99 -9.00 -1.24
N THR A 24 -1.01 -8.33 -0.65
CA THR A 24 -1.19 -7.58 0.60
C THR A 24 -0.70 -6.14 0.47
N PHE A 25 -1.37 -5.21 1.12
CA PHE A 25 -1.09 -3.76 1.03
C PHE A 25 -0.69 -3.17 2.38
N GLY A 26 0.42 -2.43 2.40
CA GLY A 26 0.92 -1.68 3.55
C GLY A 26 0.59 -0.18 3.49
N THR A 27 1.31 0.63 4.27
CA THR A 27 1.23 2.11 4.29
C THR A 27 2.51 2.81 3.86
N LEU A 28 3.44 2.13 3.17
CA LEU A 28 4.54 2.85 2.51
C LEU A 28 3.92 3.85 1.53
N ALA A 29 4.06 5.14 1.86
CA ALA A 29 3.44 6.28 1.17
C ALA A 29 4.19 6.60 -0.13
N THR A 30 4.26 5.62 -1.01
CA THR A 30 4.91 5.74 -2.31
C THR A 30 4.14 4.93 -3.35
N LEU A 31 4.45 5.17 -4.62
CA LEU A 31 3.89 4.43 -5.73
C LEU A 31 4.41 2.98 -5.70
N ALA A 32 3.50 2.03 -5.77
CA ALA A 32 3.86 0.65 -6.09
C ALA A 32 4.45 0.61 -7.50
N ARG A 33 5.61 -0.02 -7.66
CA ARG A 33 6.27 -0.19 -8.98
C ARG A 33 6.13 -1.63 -9.45
N ARG A 34 6.23 -1.83 -10.75
CA ARG A 34 6.36 -3.18 -11.31
C ARG A 34 7.62 -3.82 -10.71
N GLY A 35 7.48 -5.01 -10.14
CA GLY A 35 8.57 -5.73 -9.48
C GLY A 35 8.69 -5.50 -7.97
N SER A 36 7.86 -4.66 -7.34
CA SER A 36 7.83 -4.46 -5.88
C SER A 36 7.37 -5.69 -5.06
N GLY A 37 7.12 -6.82 -5.71
CA GLY A 37 6.51 -8.00 -5.09
C GLY A 37 5.00 -7.83 -4.86
N LEU A 38 4.39 -8.85 -4.25
CA LEU A 38 2.95 -8.89 -3.96
C LEU A 38 2.65 -8.78 -2.45
N SER A 39 3.69 -8.68 -1.62
CA SER A 39 3.56 -8.52 -0.17
C SER A 39 3.87 -7.09 0.24
N GLN A 40 3.09 -6.52 1.16
CA GLN A 40 3.26 -5.14 1.66
C GLN A 40 3.34 -4.09 0.54
N VAL A 41 2.53 -4.25 -0.51
CA VAL A 41 2.51 -3.35 -1.65
C VAL A 41 2.24 -1.91 -1.18
N PRO A 42 3.08 -0.93 -1.59
CA PRO A 42 2.92 0.48 -1.22
C PRO A 42 1.58 1.06 -1.68
N ARG A 43 1.10 2.08 -0.98
CA ARG A 43 -0.11 2.81 -1.36
C ARG A 43 0.07 4.29 -1.12
N LEU A 44 -0.41 5.09 -2.06
CA LEU A 44 -0.60 6.52 -1.84
C LEU A 44 -1.80 6.75 -0.92
N VAL A 45 -1.65 7.68 0.01
CA VAL A 45 -2.75 8.15 0.86
C VAL A 45 -3.32 9.40 0.22
N VAL A 46 -4.59 9.35 -0.17
CA VAL A 46 -5.31 10.51 -0.68
C VAL A 46 -5.88 11.25 0.52
N LEU A 47 -5.36 12.45 0.79
CA LEU A 47 -5.82 13.31 1.87
C LEU A 47 -7.06 14.11 1.43
N PRO A 48 -8.00 14.40 2.36
CA PRO A 48 -9.08 15.34 2.09
C PRO A 48 -8.54 16.70 1.66
N GLY A 49 -9.21 17.33 0.68
CA GLY A 49 -8.86 18.68 0.22
C GLY A 49 -7.80 18.74 -0.88
N LEU A 50 -7.26 17.61 -1.33
CA LEU A 50 -6.37 17.55 -2.50
C LEU A 50 -7.08 18.12 -3.74
N THR A 51 -6.42 19.07 -4.43
CA THR A 51 -6.86 19.50 -5.75
C THR A 51 -6.61 18.41 -6.79
N GLN A 52 -7.22 18.57 -7.97
CA GLN A 52 -6.94 17.67 -9.09
C GLN A 52 -5.46 17.73 -9.51
N GLU A 53 -4.82 18.92 -9.50
CA GLU A 53 -3.39 19.03 -9.82
C GLU A 53 -2.50 18.39 -8.76
N GLU A 54 -2.84 18.54 -7.48
CA GLU A 54 -2.11 17.89 -6.39
C GLU A 54 -2.22 16.37 -6.47
N PHE A 55 -3.42 15.86 -6.76
CA PHE A 55 -3.61 14.43 -6.99
C PHE A 55 -2.83 13.93 -8.21
N ALA A 56 -2.77 14.70 -9.30
CA ALA A 56 -1.99 14.34 -10.47
C ALA A 56 -0.48 14.26 -10.17
N ARG A 57 0.06 15.20 -9.39
CA ARG A 57 1.47 15.17 -8.92
C ARG A 57 1.76 13.94 -8.05
N LEU A 58 0.86 13.61 -7.12
CA LEU A 58 0.98 12.40 -6.31
C LEU A 58 1.07 11.12 -7.16
N LEU A 59 0.29 11.01 -8.24
CA LEU A 59 0.35 9.87 -9.17
C LEU A 59 1.65 9.81 -9.97
N GLN A 60 2.38 10.91 -10.08
CA GLN A 60 3.71 10.98 -10.70
C GLN A 60 4.84 10.71 -9.69
N GLY A 61 4.52 10.67 -8.40
CA GLY A 61 5.47 10.44 -7.31
C GLY A 61 6.16 11.73 -6.84
N GLU A 62 5.54 12.88 -7.08
CA GLU A 62 5.96 14.22 -6.65
C GLU A 62 5.23 14.68 -5.38
#